data_AF-A0A4V2PZ78-F1
#
_entry.id   AF-A0A4V2PZ78-F1
#
_cell.length_a   1.000
_cell.length_b   1.000
_cell.length_c   1.000
_cell.angle_alpha   90.00
_cell.angle_beta   90.00
_cell.angle_gamma   90.00
#
_symmetry.space_group_name_H-M   'P 1'
#
loop_
_entity.id
_entity.type
_entity.pdbx_description
1 polymer ?
#
loop_
_entity_poly.entity_id
_entity_poly.type
_entity_poly.pdbx_seq_one_letter_code
_entity_poly.pdbx_strand_id
1 'polypeptide(L)'
;MCGSTDQRRRLLAFRKTNTSSGRSIIEQLPVGLVRHTYGPALAQTFENAQIHSGTWMEAVLGPDQSNVSSYYRLGTKTNSNSLRPFMTALADDSHMKGWIAGHLLNEEMGGQGDRDENLTPLTTRANSAHKAYEAHIKKMLLQCHRIDREKKEIDAWYGVHYRVNVSTRPVFQDLIDTYVASHISIEYRYIKIEKKRFPVLVIEQVGPLDPNLHMLKIAGKPASKSTNAVNEQCNQDNTRFSVEIHNENS
;
A
#
# COMPACT_ATOMS: atom_id res chain seq x y z
N MET A 1 -2.95 25.47 34.88
CA MET A 1 -1.97 24.92 33.90
C MET A 1 -1.45 23.60 34.43
N CYS A 2 -1.78 22.48 33.78
CA CYS A 2 -0.96 21.27 33.84
C CYS A 2 -1.26 20.50 32.55
N GLY A 3 -0.44 20.76 31.54
CA GLY A 3 -0.56 20.12 30.24
C GLY A 3 -0.22 18.65 30.37
N SER A 4 -1.24 17.80 30.24
CA SER A 4 -1.05 16.41 29.85
C SER A 4 -0.49 16.42 28.43
N THR A 5 0.84 16.48 28.31
CA THR A 5 1.54 16.05 27.09
C THR A 5 1.18 14.59 26.88
N ASP A 6 0.20 14.38 26.00
CA ASP A 6 -0.15 13.12 25.37
C ASP A 6 1.14 12.52 24.78
N GLN A 7 1.87 11.75 25.60
CA GLN A 7 2.90 10.84 25.14
C GLN A 7 2.17 9.77 24.32
N ARG A 8 1.81 10.10 23.07
CA ARG A 8 1.40 9.12 22.08
C ARG A 8 2.48 8.03 22.09
N ARG A 9 2.11 6.87 22.62
CA ARG A 9 3.03 5.75 22.84
C ARG A 9 3.80 5.51 21.55
N ARG A 10 5.13 5.56 21.64
CA ARG A 10 6.02 5.20 20.54
C ARG A 10 5.71 3.76 20.14
N LEU A 11 5.17 3.56 18.95
CA LEU A 11 4.93 2.24 18.38
C LEU A 11 6.12 1.95 17.48
N LEU A 12 7.08 1.29 18.10
CA LEU A 12 8.29 0.75 17.51
C LEU A 12 8.23 -0.76 17.62
N ALA A 13 8.71 -1.45 16.60
CA ALA A 13 8.82 -2.88 16.59
C ALA A 13 9.97 -3.35 17.50
N PHE A 14 9.87 -4.56 18.05
CA PHE A 14 10.83 -5.08 19.02
C PHE A 14 11.82 -6.05 18.39
N ARG A 15 13.09 -6.01 18.78
CA ARG A 15 14.11 -6.99 18.40
C ARG A 15 14.92 -7.44 19.61
N LYS A 16 15.06 -8.76 19.78
CA LYS A 16 15.97 -9.34 20.79
C LYS A 16 17.39 -9.38 20.23
N THR A 17 18.36 -8.82 20.95
CA THR A 17 19.78 -8.88 20.59
C THR A 17 20.61 -9.38 21.76
N ASN A 18 21.59 -10.23 21.46
CA ASN A 18 22.57 -10.69 22.45
C ASN A 18 23.74 -9.72 22.46
N THR A 19 24.07 -9.22 23.65
CA THR A 19 25.25 -8.37 23.87
C THR A 19 26.51 -9.22 23.97
N SER A 20 27.68 -8.58 23.84
CA SER A 20 28.99 -9.23 23.98
C SER A 20 29.21 -9.90 25.34
N SER A 21 28.47 -9.49 26.38
CA SER A 21 28.49 -10.11 27.71
C SER A 21 27.55 -11.31 27.85
N GLY A 22 26.89 -11.75 26.78
CA GLY A 22 25.93 -12.85 26.80
C GLY A 22 24.54 -12.48 27.33
N ARG A 23 24.33 -11.21 27.73
CA ARG A 23 23.02 -10.71 28.15
C ARG A 23 22.13 -10.41 26.94
N SER A 24 20.87 -10.84 27.00
CA SER A 24 19.86 -10.45 26.01
C SER A 24 19.24 -9.09 26.37
N ILE A 25 19.08 -8.22 25.37
CA ILE A 25 18.34 -6.97 25.47
C ILE A 25 17.21 -6.94 24.42
N ILE A 26 16.16 -6.17 24.68
CA ILE A 26 15.09 -5.90 23.73
C ILE A 26 15.26 -4.46 23.22
N GLU A 27 15.58 -4.35 21.94
CA GLU A 27 15.68 -3.10 21.19
C GLU A 27 14.31 -2.71 20.60
N GLN A 28 14.10 -1.41 20.41
CA GLN A 28 12.94 -0.85 19.71
C GLN A 28 13.40 -0.18 18.41
N LEU A 29 12.80 -0.55 17.29
CA LEU A 29 13.19 -0.10 15.94
C LEU A 29 11.96 0.34 15.13
N PRO A 30 12.08 1.38 14.29
CA PRO A 30 10.99 1.75 13.39
C PRO A 30 10.93 0.76 12.21
N VAL A 31 9.87 -0.04 12.13
CA VAL A 31 9.62 -0.99 11.03
C VAL A 31 8.26 -0.69 10.41
N GLY A 32 8.17 0.43 9.69
CA GLY A 32 7.00 0.87 8.90
C GLY A 32 7.19 0.57 7.41
N LEU A 33 7.31 1.57 6.55
CA LEU A 33 7.64 1.35 5.14
C LEU A 33 9.09 0.87 5.03
N VAL A 34 9.28 -0.42 4.79
CA VAL A 34 10.60 -1.07 4.80
C VAL A 34 11.25 -1.00 3.42
N ARG A 35 10.46 -1.17 2.36
CA ARG A 35 10.90 -1.03 0.97
C ARG A 35 9.72 -0.59 0.13
N HIS A 36 9.99 0.22 -0.88
CA HIS A 36 9.08 0.39 -2.01
C HIS A 36 9.87 0.58 -3.30
N THR A 37 9.26 0.22 -4.41
CA THR A 37 9.79 0.39 -5.74
C THR A 37 8.64 0.65 -6.69
N TYR A 38 8.87 1.50 -7.67
CA TYR A 38 7.92 1.83 -8.71
C TYR A 38 8.46 1.36 -10.06
N GLY A 39 7.54 1.06 -10.97
CA GLY A 39 7.88 0.92 -12.37
C GLY A 39 8.32 2.25 -12.98
N PRO A 40 8.93 2.21 -14.18
CA PRO A 40 9.13 3.43 -14.94
C PRO A 40 7.78 4.11 -15.15
N ALA A 41 7.74 5.44 -15.04
CA ALA A 41 6.59 6.18 -15.51
C ALA A 41 6.40 5.88 -17.00
N LEU A 42 5.17 5.53 -17.36
CA LEU A 42 4.73 5.57 -18.74
C LEU A 42 4.88 7.01 -19.21
N ALA A 43 5.53 7.22 -20.35
CA ALA A 43 5.65 8.51 -20.99
C ALA A 43 5.10 8.38 -22.41
N GLN A 44 4.03 9.12 -22.69
CA GLN A 44 3.40 9.17 -24.00
C GLN A 44 3.09 10.63 -24.36
N THR A 45 2.60 10.87 -25.57
CA THR A 45 2.18 12.20 -26.01
C THR A 45 0.77 12.11 -26.57
N PHE A 46 -0.13 12.94 -26.04
CA PHE A 46 -1.46 13.15 -26.60
C PHE A 46 -1.53 14.56 -27.15
N GLU A 47 -1.70 14.69 -28.47
CA GLU A 47 -1.55 15.94 -29.21
C GLU A 47 -0.20 16.62 -28.91
N ASN A 48 -0.19 17.64 -28.04
CA ASN A 48 1.01 18.35 -27.59
C ASN A 48 1.30 18.18 -26.09
N ALA A 49 0.47 17.42 -25.37
CA ALA A 49 0.62 17.17 -23.94
C ALA A 49 1.51 15.95 -23.69
N GLN A 50 2.57 16.13 -22.91
CA GLN A 50 3.35 15.02 -22.35
C GLN A 50 2.55 14.38 -21.22
N ILE A 51 2.15 13.13 -21.41
CA ILE A 51 1.32 12.39 -20.46
C ILE A 51 2.19 11.36 -19.75
N HIS A 52 2.27 11.50 -18.43
CA HIS A 52 3.05 10.64 -17.56
C HIS A 52 2.12 9.89 -16.61
N SER A 53 2.41 8.62 -16.30
CA SER A 53 1.71 7.87 -15.25
C SER A 53 2.50 6.68 -14.74
N GLY A 54 2.27 6.28 -13.49
CA GLY A 54 2.82 5.09 -12.88
C GLY A 54 2.30 3.82 -13.54
N THR A 55 3.18 2.81 -13.63
CA THR A 55 2.87 1.53 -14.28
C THR A 55 2.70 0.38 -13.29
N TRP A 56 3.45 0.40 -12.19
CA TRP A 56 3.28 -0.53 -11.08
C TRP A 56 3.98 0.01 -9.83
N MET A 57 3.62 -0.55 -8.68
CA MET A 57 4.22 -0.28 -7.38
C MET A 57 4.34 -1.58 -6.60
N GLU A 58 5.46 -1.77 -5.91
CA GLU A 58 5.64 -2.82 -4.91
C GLU A 58 6.12 -2.20 -3.60
N ALA A 59 5.52 -2.60 -2.47
CA ALA A 59 5.89 -2.17 -1.14
C ALA A 59 5.95 -3.33 -0.13
N VAL A 60 6.88 -3.22 0.80
CA VAL A 60 7.02 -4.06 1.99
C VAL A 60 6.71 -3.19 3.20
N LEU A 61 5.57 -3.46 3.83
CA LEU A 61 5.04 -2.71 4.96
C LEU A 61 5.24 -3.54 6.23
N GLY A 62 6.06 -3.04 7.15
CA GLY A 62 6.27 -3.61 8.47
C GLY A 62 5.14 -3.27 9.45
N PRO A 63 5.16 -3.87 10.64
CA PRO A 63 4.05 -3.83 11.60
C PRO A 63 3.63 -2.41 11.99
N ASP A 64 4.58 -1.47 12.01
CA ASP A 64 4.34 -0.12 12.49
C ASP A 64 3.72 0.81 11.42
N GLN A 65 3.55 0.34 10.17
CA GLN A 65 2.96 1.12 9.09
C GLN A 65 1.41 1.23 9.20
N SER A 66 0.80 0.67 10.24
CA SER A 66 -0.65 0.61 10.47
C SER A 66 -1.32 1.97 10.80
N ASN A 67 -0.70 3.12 10.48
CA ASN A 67 -1.17 4.49 10.76
C ASN A 67 -1.40 4.79 12.26
N VAL A 68 -0.82 3.99 13.15
CA VAL A 68 -0.88 4.15 14.61
C VAL A 68 0.35 4.83 15.20
N SER A 69 1.45 4.94 14.43
CA SER A 69 2.71 5.52 14.89
C SER A 69 2.95 6.89 14.26
N SER A 70 3.03 7.94 15.08
CA SER A 70 3.32 9.32 14.65
C SER A 70 4.75 9.54 14.16
N TYR A 71 5.58 8.49 14.12
CA TYR A 71 6.98 8.56 13.71
C TYR A 71 7.20 8.34 12.21
N TYR A 72 6.21 7.80 11.50
CA TYR A 72 6.37 7.56 10.07
C TYR A 72 6.17 8.83 9.28
N ARG A 73 7.15 9.12 8.41
CA ARG A 73 7.02 10.14 7.40
C ARG A 73 5.92 9.68 6.44
N LEU A 74 4.77 10.31 6.57
CA LEU A 74 3.71 10.19 5.59
C LEU A 74 4.25 10.59 4.22
N GLY A 75 3.67 10.00 3.20
CA GLY A 75 3.84 10.46 1.85
C GLY A 75 3.24 11.85 1.64
N THR A 76 3.16 12.26 0.39
CA THR A 76 2.58 13.55 0.00
C THR A 76 1.19 13.34 -0.60
N LYS A 77 0.28 14.24 -0.26
CA LYS A 77 -1.03 14.34 -0.92
C LYS A 77 -0.85 14.69 -2.38
N THR A 78 -1.74 14.17 -3.23
CA THR A 78 -1.91 14.72 -4.58
C THR A 78 -2.39 16.15 -4.49
N ASN A 79 -1.98 16.98 -5.45
CA ASN A 79 -2.35 18.39 -5.56
C ASN A 79 -2.62 18.75 -7.03
N SER A 80 -2.87 20.02 -7.32
CA SER A 80 -3.20 20.50 -8.67
C SER A 80 -2.06 20.33 -9.69
N ASN A 81 -0.83 20.07 -9.25
CA ASN A 81 0.31 19.78 -10.13
C ASN A 81 0.50 18.27 -10.39
N SER A 82 -0.18 17.39 -9.66
CA SER A 82 -0.09 15.94 -9.80
C SER A 82 -0.65 15.48 -11.16
N LEU A 83 0.19 14.86 -12.00
CA LEU A 83 -0.16 14.47 -13.37
C LEU A 83 -0.81 15.60 -14.19
N ARG A 84 -0.47 16.87 -13.92
CA ARG A 84 -1.25 18.03 -14.38
C ARG A 84 -1.55 18.03 -15.90
N PRO A 85 -0.56 17.85 -16.81
CA PRO A 85 -0.87 17.83 -18.24
C PRO A 85 -1.89 16.75 -18.61
N PHE A 86 -1.77 15.56 -18.01
CA PHE A 86 -2.66 14.44 -18.26
C PHE A 86 -4.06 14.69 -17.68
N MET A 87 -4.14 15.20 -16.44
CA MET A 87 -5.42 15.54 -15.81
C MET A 87 -6.17 16.64 -16.56
N THR A 88 -5.45 17.64 -17.10
CA THR A 88 -6.04 18.68 -17.96
C THR A 88 -6.61 18.08 -19.25
N ALA A 89 -5.82 17.28 -19.97
CA ALA A 89 -6.30 16.61 -21.18
C ALA A 89 -7.54 15.72 -20.92
N LEU A 90 -7.55 14.99 -19.80
CA LEU A 90 -8.71 14.20 -19.38
C LEU A 90 -9.92 15.04 -19.01
N ALA A 91 -9.74 16.21 -18.39
CA ALA A 91 -10.87 17.08 -18.08
C ALA A 91 -11.56 17.56 -19.38
N ASP A 92 -10.75 17.93 -20.37
CA ASP A 92 -11.19 18.54 -21.62
C ASP A 92 -11.80 17.52 -22.59
N ASP A 93 -11.16 16.36 -22.78
CA ASP A 93 -11.42 15.48 -23.92
C ASP A 93 -11.94 14.07 -23.57
N SER A 94 -11.97 13.69 -22.28
CA SER A 94 -12.48 12.38 -21.87
C SER A 94 -14.01 12.27 -21.96
N HIS A 95 -14.49 11.10 -22.39
CA HIS A 95 -15.90 10.72 -22.32
C HIS A 95 -16.36 10.46 -20.88
N MET A 96 -15.45 10.03 -20.00
CA MET A 96 -15.69 9.89 -18.57
C MET A 96 -15.39 11.19 -17.83
N LYS A 97 -16.06 11.43 -16.70
CA LYS A 97 -15.79 12.57 -15.82
C LYS A 97 -15.37 12.10 -14.43
N GLY A 98 -14.76 13.02 -13.68
CA GLY A 98 -14.31 12.74 -12.32
C GLY A 98 -13.01 11.95 -12.24
N TRP A 99 -12.11 12.17 -13.20
CA TRP A 99 -10.73 11.71 -13.15
C TRP A 99 -9.95 12.42 -12.05
N ILE A 100 -9.10 11.66 -11.37
CA ILE A 100 -8.15 12.16 -10.38
C ILE A 100 -6.81 11.45 -10.56
N ALA A 101 -5.73 12.10 -10.12
CA ALA A 101 -4.43 11.47 -9.97
C ALA A 101 -4.48 10.55 -8.73
N GLY A 102 -4.71 9.26 -8.94
CA GLY A 102 -4.79 8.27 -7.87
C GLY A 102 -3.41 7.71 -7.50
N HIS A 103 -3.13 7.58 -6.20
CA HIS A 103 -1.91 6.95 -5.71
C HIS A 103 -1.88 5.45 -6.01
N LEU A 104 -0.74 4.89 -6.38
CA LEU A 104 -0.50 3.44 -6.35
C LEU A 104 -0.19 2.98 -4.92
N LEU A 105 0.67 3.72 -4.21
CA LEU A 105 0.89 3.62 -2.77
C LEU A 105 0.28 4.84 -2.08
N ASN A 106 -0.69 4.64 -1.19
CA ASN A 106 -1.29 5.72 -0.40
C ASN A 106 -0.25 6.60 0.33
N GLU A 107 -0.57 7.89 0.48
CA GLU A 107 0.19 8.81 1.32
C GLU A 107 0.33 8.33 2.78
N GLU A 108 -0.71 7.72 3.36
CA GLU A 108 -0.68 7.19 4.73
C GLU A 108 0.24 5.95 4.85
N MET A 109 0.64 5.37 3.71
CA MET A 109 1.59 4.28 3.62
C MET A 109 2.97 4.70 3.09
N GLY A 110 3.19 6.02 2.94
CA GLY A 110 4.48 6.61 2.54
C GLY A 110 4.60 6.98 1.06
N GLY A 111 3.56 6.77 0.25
CA GLY A 111 3.61 7.06 -1.18
C GLY A 111 3.53 8.54 -1.52
N GLN A 112 4.34 8.98 -2.47
CA GLN A 112 4.47 10.39 -2.84
C GLN A 112 3.41 10.77 -3.88
N GLY A 113 2.61 11.79 -3.61
CA GLY A 113 1.57 12.33 -4.47
C GLY A 113 2.04 13.41 -5.45
N ASP A 114 3.33 13.71 -5.46
CA ASP A 114 4.02 14.63 -6.37
C ASP A 114 4.98 13.90 -7.33
N ARG A 115 4.94 12.56 -7.35
CA ARG A 115 5.76 11.72 -8.22
C ARG A 115 4.92 10.93 -9.20
N ASP A 116 5.13 11.16 -10.49
CA ASP A 116 4.35 10.54 -11.56
C ASP A 116 4.41 9.00 -11.50
N GLU A 117 5.54 8.40 -11.07
CA GLU A 117 5.69 6.94 -10.97
C GLU A 117 4.74 6.29 -9.96
N ASN A 118 4.24 7.07 -8.99
CA ASN A 118 3.28 6.62 -7.98
C ASN A 118 1.84 7.04 -8.29
N LEU A 119 1.59 7.65 -9.44
CA LEU A 119 0.28 8.21 -9.76
C LEU A 119 -0.26 7.65 -11.06
N THR A 120 -1.51 7.24 -11.08
CA THR A 120 -2.21 6.89 -12.31
C THR A 120 -3.57 7.59 -12.36
N PRO A 121 -4.08 7.96 -13.54
CA PRO A 121 -5.46 8.39 -13.66
C PRO A 121 -6.40 7.30 -13.15
N LEU A 122 -7.24 7.65 -12.18
CA LEU A 122 -8.34 6.82 -11.68
C LEU A 122 -9.62 7.65 -11.66
N THR A 123 -10.76 7.02 -11.87
CA THR A 123 -12.03 7.67 -11.58
C THR A 123 -12.21 7.84 -10.08
N THR A 124 -12.98 8.83 -9.65
CA THR A 124 -13.33 9.03 -8.23
C THR A 124 -13.85 7.74 -7.57
N ARG A 125 -14.61 6.92 -8.32
CA ARG A 125 -15.15 5.65 -7.83
C ARG A 125 -14.08 4.57 -7.72
N ALA A 126 -13.23 4.40 -8.74
CA ALA A 126 -12.10 3.48 -8.68
C ALA A 126 -11.14 3.81 -7.54
N ASN A 127 -10.80 5.09 -7.34
CA ASN A 127 -9.97 5.53 -6.23
C ASN A 127 -10.64 5.27 -4.86
N SER A 128 -11.95 5.45 -4.75
CA SER A 128 -12.70 5.12 -3.53
C SER A 128 -12.68 3.61 -3.24
N ALA A 129 -12.83 2.77 -4.28
CA ALA A 129 -12.70 1.32 -4.16
C ALA A 129 -11.29 0.93 -3.70
N HIS A 130 -10.26 1.54 -4.28
CA HIS A 130 -8.87 1.31 -3.92
C HIS A 130 -8.61 1.60 -2.44
N LYS A 131 -9.09 2.74 -1.95
CA LYS A 131 -9.01 3.12 -0.53
C LYS A 131 -9.62 2.08 0.42
N ALA A 132 -10.66 1.35 0.01
CA ALA A 132 -11.25 0.29 0.82
C ALA A 132 -10.29 -0.90 1.05
N TYR A 133 -9.50 -1.27 0.04
CA TYR A 133 -8.47 -2.30 0.16
C TYR A 133 -7.26 -1.82 0.97
N GLU A 134 -6.88 -0.56 0.83
CA GLU A 134 -5.83 0.05 1.65
C GLU A 134 -6.24 0.09 3.13
N ALA A 135 -7.52 0.34 3.42
CA ALA A 135 -8.05 0.23 4.79
C ALA A 135 -7.97 -1.21 5.32
N HIS A 136 -8.16 -2.22 4.47
CA HIS A 136 -7.97 -3.61 4.86
C HIS A 136 -6.49 -3.95 5.12
N ILE A 137 -5.55 -3.48 4.28
CA ILE A 137 -4.11 -3.60 4.52
C ILE A 137 -3.72 -2.98 5.88
N LYS A 138 -4.27 -1.82 6.24
CA LYS A 138 -4.04 -1.20 7.55
C LYS A 138 -4.55 -2.07 8.71
N LYS A 139 -5.71 -2.72 8.56
CA LYS A 139 -6.20 -3.71 9.55
C LYS A 139 -5.29 -4.92 9.66
N MET A 140 -4.73 -5.39 8.54
CA MET A 140 -3.76 -6.47 8.53
C MET A 140 -2.50 -6.10 9.32
N LEU A 141 -1.95 -4.92 9.04
CA LEU A 141 -0.77 -4.37 9.73
C LEU A 141 -1.02 -4.18 11.23
N LEU A 142 -2.24 -3.84 11.64
CA LEU A 142 -2.61 -3.77 13.06
C LEU A 142 -2.47 -5.13 13.76
N GLN A 143 -2.80 -6.24 13.07
CA GLN A 143 -2.58 -7.59 13.64
C GLN A 143 -1.09 -7.92 13.72
N CYS A 144 -0.30 -7.53 12.71
CA CYS A 144 1.16 -7.67 12.74
C CYS A 144 1.77 -6.93 13.94
N HIS A 145 1.31 -5.71 14.19
CA HIS A 145 1.74 -4.92 15.34
C HIS A 145 1.37 -5.58 16.68
N ARG A 146 0.15 -6.12 16.81
CA ARG A 146 -0.27 -6.86 18.01
C ARG A 146 0.63 -8.06 18.29
N ILE A 147 0.94 -8.86 17.26
CA ILE A 147 1.85 -10.00 17.41
C ILE A 147 3.22 -9.55 17.91
N ASP A 148 3.79 -8.50 17.33
CA ASP A 148 5.11 -8.02 17.76
C ASP A 148 5.11 -7.49 19.20
N ARG A 149 4.02 -6.83 19.62
CA ARG A 149 3.83 -6.35 20.99
C ARG A 149 3.70 -7.46 22.02
N GLU A 150 2.94 -8.50 21.69
CA GLU A 150 2.65 -9.63 22.58
C GLU A 150 3.78 -10.65 22.59
N LYS A 151 4.49 -10.80 21.48
CA LYS A 151 5.51 -11.84 21.26
C LYS A 151 6.85 -11.25 20.83
N LYS A 152 7.38 -10.30 21.60
CA LYS A 152 8.61 -9.55 21.29
C LYS A 152 9.83 -10.41 20.97
N GLU A 153 9.87 -11.64 21.50
CA GLU A 153 11.01 -12.56 21.37
C GLU A 153 11.03 -13.39 20.08
N ILE A 154 9.99 -13.35 19.25
CA ILE A 154 10.00 -14.09 17.98
C ILE A 154 11.06 -13.52 17.02
N ASP A 155 11.61 -14.40 16.18
CA ASP A 155 12.72 -14.06 15.29
C ASP A 155 12.35 -13.25 14.04
N ALA A 156 11.04 -13.03 13.81
CA ALA A 156 10.54 -12.30 12.65
C ALA A 156 9.48 -11.26 13.02
N TRP A 157 9.47 -10.12 12.34
CA TRP A 157 8.29 -9.25 12.31
C TRP A 157 7.29 -9.77 11.29
N TYR A 158 5.99 -9.59 11.57
CA TYR A 158 4.97 -9.76 10.54
C TYR A 158 4.77 -8.43 9.83
N GLY A 159 4.44 -8.50 8.54
CA GLY A 159 4.15 -7.34 7.72
C GLY A 159 3.23 -7.70 6.55
N VAL A 160 3.08 -6.76 5.63
CA VAL A 160 2.32 -6.94 4.39
C VAL A 160 3.21 -6.64 3.20
N HIS A 161 3.27 -7.58 2.25
CA HIS A 161 3.74 -7.31 0.90
C HIS A 161 2.55 -6.83 0.08
N TYR A 162 2.69 -5.68 -0.57
CA TYR A 162 1.61 -5.00 -1.30
C TYR A 162 2.10 -4.62 -2.68
N ARG A 163 1.37 -5.01 -3.71
CA ARG A 163 1.68 -4.72 -5.11
C ARG A 163 0.46 -4.19 -5.83
N VAL A 164 0.68 -3.17 -6.65
CA VAL A 164 -0.30 -2.64 -7.60
C VAL A 164 0.31 -2.69 -8.99
N ASN A 165 -0.43 -3.21 -9.97
CA ASN A 165 -0.07 -3.14 -11.38
C ASN A 165 -1.14 -2.35 -12.12
N VAL A 166 -0.73 -1.45 -13.00
CA VAL A 166 -1.62 -0.69 -13.88
C VAL A 166 -1.76 -1.44 -15.20
N SER A 167 -2.99 -1.68 -15.63
CA SER A 167 -3.26 -2.42 -16.86
C SER A 167 -2.76 -1.67 -18.09
N THR A 168 -2.24 -2.39 -19.08
CA THR A 168 -1.91 -1.83 -20.39
C THR A 168 -3.11 -1.76 -21.33
N ARG A 169 -4.25 -2.34 -20.93
CA ARG A 169 -5.49 -2.28 -21.72
C ARG A 169 -6.15 -0.93 -21.49
N PRO A 170 -6.45 -0.14 -22.54
CA PRO A 170 -7.09 1.15 -22.39
C PRO A 170 -8.56 1.02 -21.93
N VAL A 171 -9.13 2.09 -21.37
CA VAL A 171 -10.56 2.13 -21.00
C VAL A 171 -11.44 2.11 -22.26
N PHE A 172 -11.15 3.01 -23.21
CA PHE A 172 -11.82 3.14 -24.50
C PHE A 172 -10.78 3.29 -25.63
N GLN A 173 -11.21 3.16 -26.89
CA GLN A 173 -10.31 3.21 -28.05
C GLN A 173 -10.26 4.59 -28.74
N ASP A 174 -10.91 5.61 -28.16
CA ASP A 174 -11.02 6.94 -28.75
C ASP A 174 -10.46 8.02 -27.79
N LEU A 175 -9.98 9.14 -28.35
CA LEU A 175 -9.54 10.34 -27.61
C LEU A 175 -8.44 10.07 -26.55
N ILE A 176 -8.35 10.96 -25.56
CA ILE A 176 -7.43 10.82 -24.41
C ILE A 176 -7.68 9.55 -23.58
N ASP A 177 -8.88 8.95 -23.65
CA ASP A 177 -9.24 7.74 -22.89
C ASP A 177 -8.45 6.49 -23.31
N THR A 178 -7.86 6.51 -24.52
CA THR A 178 -6.94 5.47 -25.01
C THR A 178 -5.63 5.41 -24.20
N TYR A 179 -5.31 6.46 -23.46
CA TYR A 179 -4.08 6.56 -22.67
C TYR A 179 -4.30 6.19 -21.20
N VAL A 180 -5.55 6.00 -20.78
CA VAL A 180 -5.88 5.60 -19.41
C VAL A 180 -6.05 4.10 -19.34
N ALA A 181 -5.48 3.49 -18.30
CA ALA A 181 -5.67 2.08 -18.03
C ALA A 181 -7.12 1.76 -17.67
N SER A 182 -7.65 0.66 -18.21
CA SER A 182 -8.97 0.12 -17.83
C SER A 182 -9.05 -0.19 -16.33
N HIS A 183 -7.98 -0.71 -15.73
CA HIS A 183 -8.01 -1.07 -14.32
C HIS A 183 -6.62 -1.07 -13.69
N ILE A 184 -6.62 -1.11 -12.35
CA ILE A 184 -5.46 -1.52 -11.56
C ILE A 184 -5.70 -2.91 -10.96
N SER A 185 -4.67 -3.74 -10.93
CA SER A 185 -4.65 -5.02 -10.23
C SER A 185 -3.91 -4.86 -8.92
N ILE A 186 -4.55 -5.22 -7.81
CA ILE A 186 -3.96 -5.18 -6.47
C ILE A 186 -3.72 -6.61 -6.00
N GLU A 187 -2.52 -6.88 -5.49
CA GLU A 187 -2.21 -8.08 -4.72
C GLU A 187 -1.57 -7.68 -3.38
N TYR A 188 -2.03 -8.27 -2.28
CA TYR A 188 -1.36 -8.11 -1.00
C TYR A 188 -1.45 -9.37 -0.14
N ARG A 189 -0.44 -9.59 0.68
CA ARG A 189 -0.32 -10.78 1.52
C ARG A 189 0.50 -10.54 2.77
N TYR A 190 0.24 -11.35 3.80
CA TYR A 190 1.10 -11.40 4.97
C TYR A 190 2.48 -11.97 4.63
N ILE A 191 3.49 -11.40 5.27
CA ILE A 191 4.88 -11.83 5.18
C ILE A 191 5.52 -11.82 6.56
N LYS A 192 6.63 -12.54 6.69
CA LYS A 192 7.58 -12.45 7.80
C LYS A 192 8.86 -11.76 7.33
N ILE A 193 9.43 -10.90 8.17
CA ILE A 193 10.69 -10.18 7.95
C ILE A 193 11.66 -10.60 9.05
N GLU A 194 12.78 -11.23 8.70
CA GLU A 194 13.75 -11.73 9.68
C GLU A 194 14.42 -10.58 10.48
N LYS A 195 14.26 -10.57 11.81
CA LYS A 195 14.76 -9.50 12.68
C LYS A 195 16.29 -9.47 12.74
N LYS A 196 16.91 -10.65 12.73
CA LYS A 196 18.36 -10.83 12.91
C LYS A 196 19.17 -10.24 11.76
N ARG A 197 18.64 -10.30 10.53
CA ARG A 197 19.32 -9.82 9.33
C ARG A 197 18.94 -8.39 8.94
N PHE A 198 17.93 -7.81 9.58
CA PHE A 198 17.52 -6.43 9.32
C PHE A 198 18.66 -5.43 9.60
N PRO A 199 18.96 -4.49 8.66
CA PRO A 199 18.09 -4.01 7.57
C PRO A 199 18.14 -4.81 6.25
N VAL A 200 18.94 -5.89 6.16
CA VAL A 200 18.88 -6.78 5.00
C VAL A 200 17.56 -7.54 5.01
N LEU A 201 16.76 -7.37 3.96
CA LEU A 201 15.42 -7.94 3.89
C LEU A 201 15.45 -9.41 3.51
N VAL A 202 15.09 -10.24 4.47
CA VAL A 202 14.78 -11.65 4.27
C VAL A 202 13.30 -11.82 4.53
N ILE A 203 12.56 -12.11 3.45
CA ILE A 203 11.11 -12.14 3.46
C ILE A 203 10.65 -13.57 3.20
N GLU A 204 9.78 -14.06 4.08
CA GLU A 204 9.10 -15.34 3.92
C GLU A 204 7.59 -15.11 3.83
N GLN A 205 6.89 -15.95 3.06
CA GLN A 205 5.43 -15.94 3.05
C GLN A 205 4.88 -16.60 4.31
N VAL A 206 3.78 -16.07 4.85
CA VAL A 206 3.05 -16.73 5.94
C VAL A 206 2.29 -17.92 5.38
N GLY A 207 2.67 -19.13 5.82
CA GLY A 207 2.05 -20.38 5.42
C GLY A 207 0.91 -20.85 6.35
N PRO A 208 0.21 -21.93 5.99
CA PRO A 208 -0.92 -22.48 6.77
C PRO A 208 -0.52 -23.01 8.15
N LEU A 209 0.76 -23.33 8.35
CA LEU A 209 1.30 -23.84 9.61
C LEU A 209 1.90 -22.75 10.51
N ASP A 210 1.70 -21.47 10.16
CA ASP A 210 2.25 -20.38 10.96
C ASP A 210 1.59 -20.34 12.36
N PRO A 211 2.38 -20.33 13.45
CA PRO A 211 1.82 -20.38 14.82
C PRO A 211 0.99 -19.15 15.18
N ASN A 212 1.13 -18.04 14.45
CA ASN A 212 0.38 -16.80 14.66
C ASN A 212 -0.75 -16.60 13.64
N LEU A 213 -1.01 -17.59 12.79
CA LEU A 213 -2.04 -17.49 11.75
C LEU A 213 -3.42 -17.13 12.30
N HIS A 214 -3.78 -17.65 13.48
CA HIS A 214 -5.04 -17.34 14.15
C HIS A 214 -5.19 -15.85 14.48
N MET A 215 -4.10 -15.16 14.85
CA MET A 215 -4.12 -13.71 15.12
C MET A 215 -4.20 -12.91 13.81
N LEU A 216 -3.49 -13.35 12.77
CA LEU A 216 -3.50 -12.71 11.46
C LEU A 216 -4.89 -12.76 10.81
N LYS A 217 -5.60 -13.90 10.93
CA LYS A 217 -6.96 -14.12 10.39
C LYS A 217 -8.01 -13.16 10.96
N ILE A 218 -7.75 -12.48 12.08
CA ILE A 218 -8.66 -11.50 12.70
C ILE A 218 -8.94 -10.31 11.76
N ALA A 219 -8.03 -9.98 10.84
CA ALA A 219 -8.26 -8.92 9.85
C ALA A 219 -9.48 -9.20 8.95
N GLY A 220 -9.81 -10.49 8.75
CA GLY A 220 -10.95 -10.94 7.96
C GLY A 220 -10.71 -10.80 6.45
N LYS A 221 -11.80 -10.51 5.72
CA LYS A 221 -11.78 -10.21 4.29
C LYS A 221 -11.95 -8.70 4.06
N PRO A 222 -11.48 -8.15 2.93
CA PRO A 222 -11.82 -6.79 2.55
C PRO A 222 -13.34 -6.61 2.46
N ALA A 223 -13.83 -5.42 2.82
CA ALA A 223 -15.26 -5.10 2.87
C ALA A 223 -15.64 -4.06 1.80
N SER A 224 -15.11 -4.21 0.58
CA SER A 224 -15.51 -3.36 -0.54
C SER A 224 -16.92 -3.73 -0.99
N LYS A 225 -17.77 -2.72 -1.22
CA LYS A 225 -19.08 -2.89 -1.88
C LYS A 225 -19.11 -2.18 -3.24
N SER A 226 -17.94 -1.78 -3.74
CA SER A 226 -17.85 -1.04 -5.00
C SER A 226 -18.02 -2.00 -6.18
N THR A 227 -18.85 -1.61 -7.14
CA THR A 227 -18.98 -2.29 -8.44
C THR A 227 -17.72 -2.17 -9.31
N ASN A 228 -16.80 -1.25 -8.97
CA ASN A 228 -15.49 -1.13 -9.61
C ASN A 228 -14.53 -2.24 -9.19
N ALA A 229 -14.74 -2.85 -8.03
CA ALA A 229 -13.95 -3.98 -7.58
C ALA A 229 -14.51 -5.29 -8.15
N VAL A 230 -13.73 -5.98 -8.97
CA VAL A 230 -14.10 -7.25 -9.58
C VAL A 230 -12.97 -8.27 -9.41
N ASN A 231 -13.26 -9.53 -9.73
CA ASN A 231 -12.29 -10.62 -9.66
C ASN A 231 -11.61 -10.72 -8.27
N GLU A 232 -12.36 -10.43 -7.21
CA GLU A 232 -11.87 -10.54 -5.84
C GLU A 232 -11.55 -11.99 -5.48
N GLN A 233 -10.32 -12.23 -5.05
CA GLN A 233 -9.84 -13.54 -4.64
C GLN A 233 -9.17 -13.45 -3.27
N CYS A 234 -9.36 -14.49 -2.47
CA CYS A 234 -8.63 -14.72 -1.24
C CYS A 234 -8.27 -16.20 -1.12
N ASN A 235 -7.09 -16.52 -0.59
CA ASN A 235 -6.78 -17.91 -0.25
C ASN A 235 -7.61 -18.38 0.96
N GLN A 236 -7.68 -19.70 1.18
CA GLN A 236 -8.45 -20.31 2.27
C GLN A 236 -8.08 -19.77 3.66
N ASP A 237 -6.82 -19.36 3.81
CA ASP A 237 -6.29 -18.86 5.08
C ASP A 237 -6.45 -17.35 5.28
N ASN A 238 -7.06 -16.61 4.35
CA ASN A 238 -7.16 -15.15 4.42
C ASN A 238 -5.79 -14.47 4.67
N THR A 239 -4.73 -14.99 4.04
CA THR A 239 -3.37 -14.43 4.12
C THR A 239 -2.89 -13.82 2.82
N ARG A 240 -3.57 -14.07 1.70
CA ARG A 240 -3.31 -13.48 0.39
C ARG A 240 -4.63 -13.07 -0.26
N PHE A 241 -4.63 -11.87 -0.82
CA PHE A 241 -5.79 -11.24 -1.44
C PHE A 241 -5.39 -10.62 -2.78
N SER A 242 -6.31 -10.65 -3.73
CA SER A 242 -6.18 -9.90 -4.97
C SER A 242 -7.54 -9.37 -5.46
N VAL A 243 -7.50 -8.28 -6.21
CA VAL A 243 -8.68 -7.64 -6.80
C VAL A 243 -8.27 -6.82 -8.02
N GLU A 244 -9.17 -6.69 -8.99
CA GLU A 244 -9.08 -5.72 -10.07
C GLU A 244 -10.03 -4.56 -9.79
N ILE A 245 -9.55 -3.33 -9.93
CA ILE A 245 -10.33 -2.11 -9.74
C ILE A 245 -10.42 -1.37 -11.07
N HIS A 246 -11.60 -1.42 -11.67
CA HIS A 246 -11.87 -0.89 -13.00
C HIS A 246 -12.30 0.57 -12.94
N ASN A 247 -11.87 1.34 -13.93
CA ASN A 247 -12.30 2.72 -14.11
C ASN A 247 -13.73 2.79 -14.65
N GLU A 248 -14.09 1.91 -15.58
CA GLU A 248 -15.32 1.93 -16.39
C GLU A 248 -16.61 1.43 -15.71
N ASN A 249 -16.52 0.66 -14.62
CA ASN A 249 -17.73 0.09 -14.00
C ASN A 249 -18.49 1.17 -13.22
N SER A 250 -19.72 1.45 -13.64
CA SER A 250 -20.61 2.45 -13.01
C SER A 250 -21.97 1.90 -12.65
#